data_AF-A0A6L8CEE4-F1
#
_entry.id   AF-A0A6L8CEE4-F1
#
_cell.length_a   1.000
_cell.length_b   1.000
_cell.length_c   1.000
_cell.angle_alpha   90.00
_cell.angle_beta   90.00
_cell.angle_gamma   90.00
#
_symmetry.space_group_name_H-M   'P 1'
#
loop_
_entity.id
_entity.type
_entity.pdbx_description
1 polymer ?
#
loop_
_entity_poly.entity_id
_entity_poly.type
_entity_poly.pdbx_seq_one_letter_code
_entity_poly.pdbx_strand_id
1 'polypeptide(L)'
;MPTSGHECHHECHHMSTDSETRSRYSNPPIIEAICEFYFAPGLEWDPTLPGKLHTNLGDEYPGKPRHQESIEFGVQFRGGSPQNFQFGEGPKKVQLITENEKRIVGIGRDVLSVHMLRPYQDPHDSDKTGWDEFRPRISRALSAYWEVVRPQGVKRVGIRYINKLVVPGEVTTAKEYLNCALPEVDGLPSRLVNLMSQVEYAYRDGVKLALSQGKVEGGFILDIAVIGESDDVLTLEDTGALVDDLRGREREAFEAVITDKARGLFNAA
;
A
#
# COMPACT_ATOMS: atom_id res chain seq x y z
N MET A 1 42.32 6.49 -53.87
CA MET A 1 41.41 6.89 -52.78
C MET A 1 40.34 5.83 -52.65
N PRO A 2 40.45 4.92 -51.67
CA PRO A 2 39.37 3.98 -51.34
C PRO A 2 38.58 4.48 -50.13
N THR A 3 37.27 4.36 -50.23
CA THR A 3 36.26 4.69 -49.22
C THR A 3 36.35 3.75 -48.03
N SER A 4 36.62 4.29 -46.83
CA SER A 4 36.57 3.54 -45.56
C SER A 4 35.12 3.45 -45.07
N GLY A 5 34.53 2.25 -45.15
CA GLY A 5 33.39 1.87 -44.32
C GLY A 5 33.88 1.68 -42.88
N HIS A 6 33.30 2.42 -41.94
CA HIS A 6 33.39 2.14 -40.52
C HIS A 6 32.03 1.58 -40.10
N GLU A 7 31.94 0.26 -39.96
CA GLU A 7 30.90 -0.40 -39.17
C GLU A 7 31.21 -0.17 -37.69
N CYS A 8 30.46 0.74 -37.06
CA CYS A 8 30.41 0.81 -35.60
C CYS A 8 29.54 -0.35 -35.09
N HIS A 9 30.18 -1.42 -34.64
CA HIS A 9 29.54 -2.41 -33.80
C HIS A 9 29.23 -1.77 -32.43
N HIS A 10 27.97 -1.45 -32.19
CA HIS A 10 27.49 -1.19 -30.83
C HIS A 10 27.49 -2.50 -30.06
N GLU A 11 28.49 -2.70 -29.20
CA GLU A 11 28.46 -3.67 -28.13
C GLU A 11 27.29 -3.33 -27.19
N CYS A 12 26.20 -4.10 -27.31
CA CYS A 12 25.18 -4.18 -26.28
C CYS A 12 25.82 -4.81 -25.04
N HIS A 13 26.24 -3.96 -24.11
CA HIS A 13 26.52 -4.39 -22.74
C HIS A 13 25.31 -5.15 -22.21
N HIS A 14 25.49 -6.46 -22.05
CA HIS A 14 24.62 -7.31 -21.26
C HIS A 14 24.38 -6.65 -19.91
N MET A 15 23.18 -6.13 -19.71
CA MET A 15 22.66 -5.87 -18.37
C MET A 15 22.61 -7.22 -17.67
N SER A 16 23.51 -7.40 -16.70
CA SER A 16 23.56 -8.58 -15.84
C SER A 16 22.17 -8.89 -15.30
N THR A 17 21.77 -10.13 -15.52
CA THR A 17 20.65 -10.82 -14.89
C THR A 17 20.95 -11.00 -13.40
N ASP A 18 20.70 -9.97 -12.60
CA ASP A 18 20.79 -10.03 -11.13
C ASP A 18 19.43 -9.75 -10.46
N SER A 19 18.32 -9.94 -11.18
CA SER A 19 16.96 -9.75 -10.65
C SER A 19 16.34 -11.00 -9.99
N GLU A 20 17.11 -12.08 -9.79
CA GLU A 20 16.57 -13.41 -9.46
C GLU A 20 16.70 -13.85 -7.99
N THR A 21 17.05 -12.94 -7.08
CA THR A 21 16.80 -13.16 -5.65
C THR A 21 16.06 -11.97 -5.06
N ARG A 22 14.77 -11.85 -5.42
CA ARG A 22 13.80 -10.99 -4.72
C ARG A 22 13.84 -11.33 -3.23
N SER A 23 14.49 -10.48 -2.42
CA SER A 23 14.70 -10.76 -1.00
C SER A 23 13.36 -10.86 -0.28
N ARG A 24 12.99 -12.08 0.07
CA ARG A 24 11.88 -12.34 0.98
C ARG A 24 12.35 -12.07 2.40
N TYR A 25 11.69 -11.16 3.10
CA TYR A 25 11.98 -10.87 4.50
C TYR A 25 11.37 -11.94 5.41
N SER A 26 12.12 -12.42 6.40
CA SER A 26 11.59 -13.38 7.39
C SER A 26 10.59 -12.73 8.35
N ASN A 27 10.77 -11.44 8.63
CA ASN A 27 9.93 -10.62 9.50
C ASN A 27 9.65 -9.25 8.85
N PRO A 28 8.76 -9.19 7.84
CA PRO A 28 8.48 -7.95 7.14
C PRO A 28 7.93 -6.87 8.09
N PRO A 29 8.27 -5.58 7.87
CA PRO A 29 7.86 -4.48 8.76
C PRO A 29 6.39 -4.10 8.63
N ILE A 30 5.64 -4.76 7.75
CA ILE A 30 4.24 -4.44 7.45
C ILE A 30 3.40 -4.62 8.72
N ILE A 31 2.77 -3.53 9.16
CA ILE A 31 1.79 -3.52 10.24
C ILE A 31 0.36 -3.59 9.72
N GLU A 32 0.11 -3.04 8.52
CA GLU A 32 -1.16 -3.12 7.83
C GLU A 32 -0.96 -3.00 6.31
N ALA A 33 -1.62 -3.87 5.56
CA ALA A 33 -1.78 -3.77 4.11
C ALA A 33 -3.26 -3.53 3.78
N ILE A 34 -3.52 -2.62 2.84
CA ILE A 34 -4.87 -2.17 2.49
C ILE A 34 -5.00 -2.18 0.98
N CYS A 35 -6.11 -2.73 0.49
CA CYS A 35 -6.56 -2.59 -0.88
C CYS A 35 -7.93 -1.93 -0.86
N GLU A 36 -8.11 -0.86 -1.62
CA GLU A 36 -9.34 -0.09 -1.64
C GLU A 36 -9.84 0.11 -3.06
N PHE A 37 -11.16 0.03 -3.22
CA PHE A 37 -11.87 0.20 -4.47
C PHE A 37 -12.90 1.30 -4.30
N TYR A 38 -12.90 2.27 -5.21
CA TYR A 38 -14.01 3.20 -5.37
C TYR A 38 -14.74 2.89 -6.66
N PHE A 39 -16.04 2.69 -6.53
CA PHE A 39 -16.93 2.33 -7.62
C PHE A 39 -17.50 3.58 -8.28
N ALA A 40 -17.93 3.45 -9.54
CA ALA A 40 -18.63 4.52 -10.23
C ALA A 40 -19.90 4.91 -9.44
N PRO A 41 -20.13 6.22 -9.20
CA PRO A 41 -21.31 6.66 -8.48
C PRO A 41 -22.57 6.45 -9.32
N GLY A 42 -23.72 6.34 -8.65
CA GLY A 42 -25.03 6.32 -9.32
C GLY A 42 -25.95 5.20 -8.86
N LEU A 43 -25.46 4.26 -8.05
CA LEU A 43 -26.32 3.33 -7.32
C LEU A 43 -26.83 3.99 -6.03
N GLU A 44 -28.11 3.77 -5.74
CA GLU A 44 -28.68 4.16 -4.45
C GLU A 44 -28.09 3.28 -3.34
N TRP A 45 -27.69 3.89 -2.23
CA TRP A 45 -27.11 3.17 -1.12
C TRP A 45 -28.18 2.41 -0.34
N ASP A 46 -28.12 1.08 -0.38
CA ASP A 46 -28.94 0.20 0.45
C ASP A 46 -28.20 -0.12 1.77
N PRO A 47 -28.69 0.36 2.93
CA PRO A 47 -28.02 0.14 4.22
C PRO A 47 -28.01 -1.33 4.66
N THR A 48 -28.72 -2.24 3.97
CA THR A 48 -28.67 -3.69 4.21
C THR A 48 -27.53 -4.40 3.49
N LEU A 49 -26.83 -3.73 2.56
CA LEU A 49 -25.73 -4.30 1.78
C LEU A 49 -24.62 -4.90 2.65
N PRO A 50 -24.17 -4.26 3.76
CA PRO A 50 -23.18 -4.88 4.63
C PRO A 50 -23.63 -6.24 5.20
N GLY A 51 -24.91 -6.39 5.56
CA GLY A 51 -25.45 -7.66 6.03
C GLY A 51 -25.53 -8.74 4.95
N LYS A 52 -25.85 -8.34 3.71
CA LYS A 52 -25.83 -9.23 2.54
C LYS A 52 -24.41 -9.70 2.22
N LEU A 53 -23.43 -8.79 2.23
CA LEU A 53 -22.01 -9.15 2.08
C LEU A 53 -21.52 -10.05 3.22
N HIS A 54 -21.91 -9.78 4.47
CA HIS A 54 -21.58 -10.64 5.59
C HIS A 54 -22.16 -12.05 5.43
N THR A 55 -23.33 -12.20 4.82
CA THR A 55 -23.89 -13.52 4.52
C THR A 55 -23.05 -14.26 3.47
N ASN A 56 -22.50 -13.56 2.48
CA ASN A 56 -21.67 -14.15 1.41
C ASN A 56 -20.23 -14.45 1.89
N LEU A 57 -19.70 -13.64 2.81
CA LEU A 57 -18.33 -13.72 3.33
C LEU A 57 -18.24 -14.33 4.75
N GLY A 58 -19.36 -14.74 5.34
CA GLY A 58 -19.49 -14.95 6.79
C GLY A 58 -18.55 -16.00 7.38
N ASP A 59 -18.31 -17.08 6.65
CA ASP A 59 -17.39 -18.14 7.09
C ASP A 59 -15.94 -17.62 7.21
N GLU A 60 -15.57 -16.62 6.40
CA GLU A 60 -14.23 -16.01 6.41
C GLU A 60 -14.11 -14.83 7.38
N TYR A 61 -15.25 -14.22 7.76
CA TYR A 61 -15.32 -13.05 8.66
C TYR A 61 -16.37 -13.25 9.77
N PRO A 62 -16.20 -14.26 10.65
CA PRO A 62 -17.21 -14.63 11.66
C PRO A 62 -17.31 -13.65 12.85
N GLY A 63 -16.41 -12.67 12.95
CA GLY A 63 -16.41 -11.69 14.02
C GLY A 63 -17.58 -10.71 13.92
N LYS A 64 -17.90 -10.05 15.03
CA LYS A 64 -19.04 -9.11 15.08
C LYS A 64 -18.77 -7.90 14.19
N PRO A 65 -19.66 -7.58 13.22
CA PRO A 65 -19.51 -6.38 12.41
C PRO A 65 -19.49 -5.12 13.29
N ARG A 66 -18.66 -4.15 12.93
CA ARG A 66 -18.56 -2.86 13.65
C ARG A 66 -18.59 -1.69 12.70
N HIS A 67 -18.97 -0.51 13.18
CA HIS A 67 -18.82 0.72 12.42
C HIS A 67 -17.38 1.21 12.51
N GLN A 68 -16.83 1.67 11.39
CA GLN A 68 -15.56 2.36 11.40
C GLN A 68 -15.74 3.72 12.09
N GLU A 69 -15.07 3.90 13.22
CA GLU A 69 -14.85 5.23 13.81
C GLU A 69 -13.76 5.91 12.97
N SER A 70 -14.15 6.88 12.14
CA SER A 70 -13.27 7.46 11.12
C SER A 70 -12.16 8.30 11.74
N ILE A 71 -10.91 7.85 11.59
CA ILE A 71 -9.74 8.72 11.41
C ILE A 71 -9.01 8.18 10.19
N GLU A 72 -9.25 8.77 9.02
CA GLU A 72 -8.44 8.49 7.83
C GLU A 72 -7.26 9.47 7.86
N PHE A 73 -6.04 8.96 7.99
CA PHE A 73 -4.85 9.76 7.71
C PHE A 73 -4.79 9.98 6.19
N GLY A 74 -5.50 11.00 5.72
CA GLY A 74 -5.48 11.50 4.36
C GLY A 74 -5.16 12.99 4.36
N VAL A 75 -4.01 13.37 3.83
CA VAL A 75 -3.71 14.77 3.56
C VAL A 75 -4.38 15.13 2.25
N GLN A 76 -5.51 15.84 2.31
CA GLN A 76 -6.15 16.40 1.11
C GLN A 76 -5.48 17.74 0.76
N PHE A 77 -4.71 17.79 -0.34
CA PHE A 77 -4.31 19.04 -0.95
C PHE A 77 -5.42 19.54 -1.89
N ARG A 78 -6.35 20.35 -1.38
CA ARG A 78 -7.19 21.19 -2.25
C ARG A 78 -6.54 22.56 -2.39
N GLY A 79 -5.91 22.79 -3.55
CA GLY A 79 -5.60 24.13 -4.05
C GLY A 79 -4.56 24.91 -3.26
N GLY A 80 -3.28 24.67 -3.55
CA GLY A 80 -2.23 25.69 -3.54
C GLY A 80 -1.98 26.51 -2.27
N SER A 81 -2.52 26.12 -1.12
CA SER A 81 -2.32 26.82 0.14
C SER A 81 -2.16 25.82 1.29
N PRO A 82 -1.12 25.95 2.14
CA PRO A 82 -0.93 25.08 3.28
C PRO A 82 -1.89 25.54 4.39
N GLN A 83 -3.14 25.09 4.32
CA GLN A 83 -4.04 25.17 5.45
C GLN A 83 -4.08 23.82 6.15
N ASN A 84 -3.90 23.86 7.47
CA ASN A 84 -4.21 22.87 8.50
C ASN A 84 -4.46 21.44 8.03
N PHE A 85 -3.73 20.48 8.57
CA PHE A 85 -4.06 19.05 8.55
C PHE A 85 -5.54 18.85 8.91
N GLN A 86 -6.42 18.80 7.91
CA GLN A 86 -7.81 18.46 8.10
C GLN A 86 -7.86 16.94 8.07
N PHE A 87 -8.20 16.33 9.20
CA PHE A 87 -8.69 14.96 9.22
C PHE A 87 -9.94 14.94 8.34
N GLY A 88 -9.82 14.44 7.12
CA GLY A 88 -10.99 14.16 6.31
C GLY A 88 -11.79 13.06 7.02
N GLU A 89 -13.10 13.28 7.23
CA GLU A 89 -14.00 12.16 7.50
C GLU A 89 -14.04 11.31 6.24
N GLY A 90 -13.25 10.24 6.22
CA GLY A 90 -13.36 9.19 5.21
C GLY A 90 -14.79 8.63 5.18
N PRO A 91 -15.19 7.96 4.08
CA PRO A 91 -16.54 7.40 3.98
C PRO A 91 -16.79 6.46 5.17
N LYS A 92 -17.96 6.61 5.81
CA LYS A 92 -18.37 5.71 6.90
C LYS A 92 -18.51 4.30 6.34
N LYS A 93 -17.78 3.34 6.93
CA LYS A 93 -17.83 1.93 6.55
C LYS A 93 -18.36 1.07 7.69
N VAL A 94 -19.06 0.00 7.32
CA VAL A 94 -19.27 -1.16 8.18
C VAL A 94 -18.11 -2.13 7.93
N GLN A 95 -17.48 -2.59 8.99
CA GLN A 95 -16.35 -3.52 8.96
C GLN A 95 -16.84 -4.93 9.31
N LEU A 96 -16.61 -5.87 8.39
CA LEU A 96 -16.65 -7.30 8.65
C LEU A 96 -15.25 -7.73 9.09
N ILE A 97 -15.14 -8.49 10.17
CA ILE A 97 -13.86 -8.78 10.81
C ILE A 97 -13.70 -10.28 11.08
N THR A 98 -12.48 -10.79 11.00
CA THR A 98 -12.17 -12.12 11.52
C THR A 98 -12.25 -12.14 13.05
N GLU A 99 -12.36 -13.34 13.64
CA GLU A 99 -12.33 -13.53 15.10
C GLU A 99 -11.11 -12.90 15.78
N ASN A 100 -9.95 -12.97 15.13
CA ASN A 100 -8.70 -12.38 15.63
C ASN A 100 -8.56 -10.88 15.32
N GLU A 101 -9.55 -10.27 14.67
CA GLU A 101 -9.61 -8.86 14.26
C GLU A 101 -8.49 -8.39 13.30
N LYS A 102 -7.72 -9.32 12.71
CA LYS A 102 -6.55 -8.98 11.87
C LYS A 102 -6.85 -8.95 10.38
N ARG A 103 -8.03 -9.37 9.94
CA ARG A 103 -8.48 -9.30 8.55
C ARG A 103 -9.82 -8.60 8.55
N ILE A 104 -9.94 -7.56 7.72
CA ILE A 104 -11.10 -6.68 7.75
C ILE A 104 -11.57 -6.44 6.32
N VAL A 105 -12.89 -6.47 6.11
CA VAL A 105 -13.53 -5.94 4.90
C VAL A 105 -14.41 -4.77 5.31
N GLY A 106 -14.06 -3.57 4.85
CA GLY A 106 -14.81 -2.34 5.05
C GLY A 106 -15.74 -2.08 3.87
N ILE A 107 -17.01 -1.79 4.16
CA ILE A 107 -18.06 -1.60 3.16
C ILE A 107 -18.74 -0.26 3.41
N GLY A 108 -18.68 0.63 2.45
CA GLY A 108 -19.35 1.92 2.50
C GLY A 108 -20.01 2.27 1.17
N ARG A 109 -20.60 3.46 1.09
CA ARG A 109 -21.20 3.95 -0.15
C ARG A 109 -20.12 4.10 -1.22
N ASP A 110 -20.29 3.37 -2.31
CA ASP A 110 -19.39 3.34 -3.47
C ASP A 110 -17.92 3.00 -3.12
N VAL A 111 -17.69 2.33 -1.98
CA VAL A 111 -16.34 1.97 -1.51
C VAL A 111 -16.30 0.58 -0.88
N LEU A 112 -15.26 -0.17 -1.22
CA LEU A 112 -14.87 -1.44 -0.58
C LEU A 112 -13.40 -1.34 -0.18
N SER A 113 -13.06 -1.71 1.05
CA SER A 113 -11.67 -1.83 1.49
C SER A 113 -11.41 -3.20 2.09
N VAL A 114 -10.22 -3.74 1.85
CA VAL A 114 -9.75 -5.03 2.35
C VAL A 114 -8.45 -4.79 3.07
N HIS A 115 -8.39 -5.17 4.35
CA HIS A 115 -7.26 -4.90 5.22
C HIS A 115 -6.67 -6.22 5.74
N MET A 116 -5.35 -6.23 5.86
CA MET A 116 -4.58 -7.29 6.46
C MET A 116 -3.58 -6.68 7.46
N LEU A 117 -3.87 -6.83 8.75
CA LEU A 117 -3.01 -6.39 9.84
C LEU A 117 -1.95 -7.46 10.15
N ARG A 118 -0.88 -7.06 10.84
CA ARG A 118 0.19 -7.97 11.28
C ARG A 118 -0.35 -9.17 12.10
N PRO A 119 0.16 -10.40 11.89
CA PRO A 119 1.23 -10.76 10.96
C PRO A 119 0.75 -10.75 9.51
N TYR A 120 1.56 -10.14 8.64
CA TYR A 120 1.32 -10.12 7.20
C TYR A 120 1.75 -11.44 6.55
N GLN A 121 2.84 -12.03 7.02
CA GLN A 121 3.31 -13.36 6.59
C GLN A 121 3.01 -14.40 7.67
N ASP A 122 2.71 -15.64 7.27
CA ASP A 122 2.57 -16.75 8.19
C ASP A 122 3.95 -17.12 8.79
N PRO A 123 4.14 -17.03 10.12
CA PRO A 123 5.39 -17.41 10.76
C PRO A 123 5.68 -18.91 10.73
N HIS A 124 4.68 -19.75 10.40
CA HIS A 124 4.79 -21.20 10.36
C HIS A 124 4.95 -21.76 8.94
N ASP A 125 4.79 -20.93 7.91
CA ASP A 125 4.93 -21.31 6.50
C ASP A 125 5.89 -20.33 5.79
N SER A 126 7.16 -20.69 5.79
CA SER A 126 8.23 -19.92 5.14
C SER A 126 8.18 -19.98 3.62
N ASP A 127 7.22 -20.68 3.02
CA ASP A 127 7.03 -20.78 1.57
C ASP A 127 5.92 -19.85 1.07
N LYS A 128 4.98 -19.43 1.93
CA LYS A 128 3.92 -18.44 1.60
C LYS A 128 4.23 -17.00 1.95
N THR A 129 4.25 -16.12 0.97
CA THR A 129 4.34 -14.67 1.21
C THR A 129 3.00 -14.15 1.75
N GLY A 130 3.03 -13.01 2.44
CA GLY A 130 1.76 -12.38 2.85
C GLY A 130 0.87 -11.96 1.69
N TRP A 131 1.43 -11.76 0.49
CA TRP A 131 0.64 -11.50 -0.71
C TRP A 131 -0.16 -12.73 -1.16
N ASP A 132 0.35 -13.94 -0.91
CA ASP A 132 -0.34 -15.20 -1.23
C ASP A 132 -1.58 -15.40 -0.35
N GLU A 133 -1.64 -14.76 0.83
CA GLU A 133 -2.87 -14.67 1.63
C GLU A 133 -3.72 -13.45 1.24
N PHE A 134 -3.10 -12.30 0.99
CA PHE A 134 -3.83 -11.05 0.81
C PHE A 134 -4.57 -10.98 -0.53
N ARG A 135 -3.92 -11.39 -1.63
CA ARG A 135 -4.49 -11.33 -2.97
C ARG A 135 -5.79 -12.16 -3.12
N PRO A 136 -5.86 -13.42 -2.63
CA PRO A 136 -7.12 -14.16 -2.64
C PRO A 136 -8.24 -13.49 -1.84
N ARG A 137 -7.93 -12.89 -0.68
CA ARG A 137 -8.93 -12.16 0.13
C ARG A 137 -9.47 -10.93 -0.60
N ILE A 138 -8.59 -10.17 -1.26
CA ILE A 138 -8.97 -9.04 -2.11
C ILE A 138 -9.93 -9.52 -3.21
N SER A 139 -9.52 -10.57 -3.92
CA SER A 139 -10.30 -11.13 -5.05
C SER A 139 -11.67 -11.62 -4.58
N ARG A 140 -11.73 -12.30 -3.43
CA ARG A 140 -12.96 -12.82 -2.84
C ARG A 140 -13.90 -11.71 -2.40
N ALA A 141 -13.41 -10.70 -1.69
CA ALA A 141 -14.21 -9.55 -1.25
C ALA A 141 -14.74 -8.75 -2.45
N LEU A 142 -13.90 -8.50 -3.46
CA LEU A 142 -14.30 -7.78 -4.67
C LEU A 142 -15.37 -8.55 -5.45
N SER A 143 -15.21 -9.87 -5.59
CA SER A 143 -16.19 -10.73 -6.26
C SER A 143 -17.54 -10.74 -5.51
N ALA A 144 -17.51 -10.91 -4.18
CA ALA A 144 -18.71 -10.87 -3.35
C ALA A 144 -19.41 -9.50 -3.43
N TYR A 145 -18.66 -8.40 -3.46
CA TYR A 145 -19.22 -7.08 -3.69
C TYR A 145 -19.89 -6.98 -5.07
N TRP A 146 -19.25 -7.51 -6.10
CA TRP A 146 -19.81 -7.52 -7.47
C TRP A 146 -21.13 -8.30 -7.56
N GLU A 147 -21.21 -9.44 -6.89
CA GLU A 147 -22.41 -10.29 -6.83
C GLU A 147 -23.57 -9.60 -6.12
N VAL A 148 -23.29 -8.96 -4.98
CA VAL A 148 -24.30 -8.38 -4.09
C VAL A 148 -24.74 -6.98 -4.53
N VAL A 149 -23.77 -6.12 -4.87
CA VAL A 149 -24.01 -4.69 -5.17
C VAL A 149 -24.25 -4.47 -6.67
N ARG A 150 -23.66 -5.30 -7.53
CA ARG A 150 -23.69 -5.16 -9.00
C ARG A 150 -23.28 -3.74 -9.45
N PRO A 151 -22.07 -3.28 -9.08
CA PRO A 151 -21.60 -1.95 -9.46
C PRO A 151 -21.47 -1.82 -10.98
N GLN A 152 -21.53 -0.59 -11.48
CA GLN A 152 -21.24 -0.31 -12.90
C GLN A 152 -19.78 -0.61 -13.27
N GLY A 153 -18.88 -0.49 -12.29
CA GLY A 153 -17.47 -0.83 -12.38
C GLY A 153 -16.64 0.03 -11.41
N VAL A 154 -15.32 -0.16 -11.45
CA VAL A 154 -14.37 0.51 -10.55
C VAL A 154 -13.78 1.75 -11.23
N LYS A 155 -13.65 2.85 -10.50
CA LYS A 155 -13.04 4.11 -10.96
C LYS A 155 -11.66 4.36 -10.36
N ARG A 156 -11.41 3.85 -9.17
CA ARG A 156 -10.13 4.02 -8.47
C ARG A 156 -9.78 2.78 -7.67
N VAL A 157 -8.54 2.36 -7.77
CA VAL A 157 -7.93 1.30 -6.96
C VAL A 157 -6.77 1.90 -6.19
N GLY A 158 -6.71 1.63 -4.89
CA GLY A 158 -5.59 2.00 -4.03
C GLY A 158 -4.98 0.77 -3.39
N ILE A 159 -3.65 0.68 -3.42
CA ILE A 159 -2.87 -0.26 -2.63
C ILE A 159 -2.03 0.54 -1.64
N ARG A 160 -2.13 0.24 -0.35
CA ARG A 160 -1.39 0.94 0.71
C ARG A 160 -0.74 -0.04 1.67
N TYR A 161 0.52 0.17 1.98
CA TYR A 161 1.27 -0.60 2.96
C TYR A 161 1.86 0.32 4.00
N ILE A 162 1.48 0.08 5.25
CA ILE A 162 2.00 0.78 6.42
C ILE A 162 3.04 -0.12 7.06
N ASN A 163 4.27 0.37 7.11
CA ASN A 163 5.46 -0.35 7.55
C ASN A 163 6.03 0.32 8.80
N LYS A 164 6.30 -0.47 9.84
CA LYS A 164 7.01 -0.02 11.05
C LYS A 164 8.40 -0.62 11.09
N LEU A 165 9.40 0.23 10.90
CA LEU A 165 10.82 -0.10 11.00
C LEU A 165 11.22 0.04 12.46
N VAL A 166 11.40 -1.09 13.16
CA VAL A 166 11.88 -1.10 14.55
C VAL A 166 13.40 -1.08 14.53
N VAL A 167 13.98 -0.02 15.09
CA VAL A 167 15.43 0.20 15.14
C VAL A 167 15.94 -0.11 16.55
N PRO A 168 16.93 -1.02 16.71
CA PRO A 168 17.57 -1.25 17.99
C PRO A 168 18.36 -0.02 18.46
N GLY A 169 18.14 0.40 19.71
CA GLY A 169 18.87 1.51 20.32
C GLY A 169 18.34 2.90 19.95
N GLU A 170 19.18 3.92 20.14
CA GLU A 170 18.81 5.30 19.83
C GLU A 170 18.94 5.60 18.34
N VAL A 171 17.87 6.12 17.74
CA VAL A 171 17.84 6.56 16.35
C VAL A 171 18.51 7.93 16.24
N THR A 172 19.76 7.95 15.78
CA THR A 172 20.58 9.14 15.58
C THR A 172 20.25 9.87 14.27
N THR A 173 20.14 9.14 13.15
CA THR A 173 19.82 9.72 11.84
C THR A 173 18.92 8.80 11.01
N ALA A 174 18.00 9.41 10.24
CA ALA A 174 17.09 8.66 9.35
C ALA A 174 17.82 8.09 8.13
N LYS A 175 18.89 8.75 7.68
CA LYS A 175 19.65 8.38 6.46
C LYS A 175 20.30 7.00 6.55
N GLU A 176 20.56 6.51 7.76
CA GLU A 176 21.06 5.16 7.98
C GLU A 176 20.06 4.08 7.54
N TYR A 177 18.76 4.38 7.58
CA TYR A 177 17.68 3.42 7.32
C TYR A 177 16.87 3.76 6.07
N LEU A 178 16.81 5.04 5.69
CA LEU A 178 15.93 5.56 4.65
C LEU A 178 16.71 6.37 3.61
N ASN A 179 16.58 6.01 2.34
CA ASN A 179 17.17 6.73 1.21
C ASN A 179 16.47 8.07 0.92
N CYS A 180 15.24 8.25 1.41
CA CYS A 180 14.48 9.51 1.32
C CYS A 180 14.64 10.40 2.55
N ALA A 181 15.70 10.20 3.36
CA ALA A 181 15.96 11.04 4.51
C ALA A 181 16.31 12.48 4.09
N LEU A 182 15.87 13.46 4.89
CA LEU A 182 16.27 14.85 4.70
C LEU A 182 17.79 14.99 4.87
N PRO A 183 18.45 15.84 4.07
CA PRO A 183 19.87 16.09 4.24
C PRO A 183 20.16 16.67 5.62
N GLU A 184 21.28 16.24 6.21
CA GLU A 184 21.79 16.83 7.46
C GLU A 184 22.24 18.26 7.20
N VAL A 185 21.89 19.17 8.11
CA VAL A 185 22.20 20.60 8.00
C VAL A 185 23.13 20.98 9.15
N ASP A 186 24.31 21.48 8.80
CA ASP A 186 25.30 21.94 9.77
C ASP A 186 24.71 23.00 10.71
N GLY A 187 25.02 22.87 12.01
CA GLY A 187 24.54 23.77 13.06
C GLY A 187 23.20 23.40 13.67
N LEU A 188 22.50 22.36 13.17
CA LEU A 188 21.33 21.80 13.86
C LEU A 188 21.74 20.82 14.98
N PRO A 189 20.91 20.65 16.03
CA PRO A 189 21.11 19.61 17.02
C PRO A 189 21.16 18.21 16.39
N SER A 190 22.08 17.36 16.85
CA SER A 190 22.26 16.00 16.33
C SER A 190 21.12 15.03 16.68
N ARG A 191 20.35 15.33 17.73
CA ARG A 191 19.23 14.48 18.16
C ARG A 191 17.96 14.84 17.38
N LEU A 192 17.55 13.96 16.47
CA LEU A 192 16.25 14.03 15.81
C LEU A 192 15.13 13.70 16.81
N VAL A 193 14.24 14.63 17.13
CA VAL A 193 13.11 14.38 18.05
C VAL A 193 11.86 13.92 17.30
N ASN A 194 11.56 14.57 16.19
CA ASN A 194 10.40 14.26 15.36
C ASN A 194 10.75 14.47 13.87
N LEU A 195 10.12 13.70 13.00
CA LEU A 195 10.19 13.83 11.55
C LEU A 195 8.81 13.48 10.99
N MET A 196 8.33 14.28 10.05
CA MET A 196 7.17 13.94 9.22
C MET A 196 7.40 14.54 7.85
N SER A 197 7.29 13.74 6.80
CA SER A 197 7.30 14.24 5.42
C SER A 197 6.43 13.37 4.54
N GLN A 198 5.80 14.00 3.55
CA GLN A 198 5.05 13.32 2.52
C GLN A 198 5.46 13.86 1.15
N VAL A 199 5.62 12.96 0.18
CA VAL A 199 5.90 13.30 -1.21
C VAL A 199 4.95 12.50 -2.10
N GLU A 200 4.44 13.15 -3.14
CA GLU A 200 3.63 12.51 -4.16
C GLU A 200 4.39 12.49 -5.50
N TYR A 201 4.37 11.33 -6.14
CA TYR A 201 4.91 11.09 -7.46
C TYR A 201 3.79 10.68 -8.41
N ALA A 202 3.91 11.08 -9.67
CA ALA A 202 3.03 10.61 -10.74
C ALA A 202 3.86 9.79 -11.74
N TYR A 203 3.41 8.58 -12.02
CA TYR A 203 3.92 7.79 -13.13
C TYR A 203 3.37 8.34 -14.46
N ARG A 204 4.04 8.00 -15.57
CA ARG A 204 3.66 8.50 -16.91
C ARG A 204 2.26 8.07 -17.34
N ASP A 205 1.78 6.96 -16.81
CA ASP A 205 0.45 6.40 -17.07
C ASP A 205 -0.64 6.91 -16.11
N GLY A 206 -0.34 7.92 -15.30
CA GLY A 206 -1.31 8.57 -14.42
C GLY A 206 -1.48 7.91 -13.04
N VAL A 207 -0.86 6.75 -12.81
CA VAL A 207 -0.79 6.16 -11.46
C VAL A 207 -0.05 7.12 -10.53
N LYS A 208 -0.52 7.26 -9.29
CA LYS A 208 0.10 8.11 -8.27
C LYS A 208 0.75 7.25 -7.20
N LEU A 209 1.90 7.68 -6.68
CA LEU A 209 2.56 7.11 -5.51
C LEU A 209 2.65 8.21 -4.45
N ALA A 210 2.01 8.01 -3.31
CA ALA A 210 2.21 8.82 -2.11
C ALA A 210 3.13 8.07 -1.13
N LEU A 211 4.23 8.71 -0.77
CA LEU A 211 5.18 8.21 0.22
C LEU A 211 5.17 9.15 1.42
N SER A 212 4.77 8.61 2.57
CA SER A 212 4.83 9.29 3.86
C SER A 212 5.84 8.59 4.76
N GLN A 213 6.67 9.37 5.46
CA GLN A 213 7.57 8.86 6.49
C GLN A 213 7.43 9.68 7.77
N GLY A 214 7.61 9.02 8.90
CA GLY A 214 7.61 9.67 10.19
C GLY A 214 8.49 8.98 11.22
N LYS A 215 9.05 9.75 12.15
CA LYS A 215 9.70 9.19 13.34
C LYS A 215 8.64 8.77 14.35
N VAL A 216 8.78 7.58 14.90
CA VAL A 216 7.96 7.08 16.00
C VAL A 216 8.85 6.53 17.10
N GLU A 217 8.25 6.18 18.24
CA GLU A 217 8.98 5.49 19.30
C GLU A 217 9.59 4.18 18.77
N GLY A 218 10.89 4.02 18.99
CA GLY A 218 11.65 2.85 18.57
C GLY A 218 11.93 2.73 17.07
N GLY A 219 11.73 3.79 16.27
CA GLY A 219 12.10 3.77 14.85
C GLY A 219 11.29 4.68 13.94
N PHE A 220 10.82 4.14 12.82
CA PHE A 220 10.15 4.89 11.76
C PHE A 220 8.86 4.21 11.29
N ILE A 221 7.91 5.01 10.83
CA ILE A 221 6.80 4.57 10.00
C ILE A 221 7.08 4.98 8.55
N LEU A 222 6.90 4.04 7.63
CA LEU A 222 6.81 4.29 6.20
C LEU A 222 5.43 3.88 5.73
N ASP A 223 4.73 4.80 5.10
CA ASP A 223 3.39 4.59 4.56
C ASP A 223 3.42 4.89 3.07
N ILE A 224 3.17 3.84 2.28
CA ILE A 224 3.30 3.85 0.83
C ILE A 224 1.94 3.54 0.26
N ALA A 225 1.36 4.48 -0.49
CA ALA A 225 0.11 4.31 -1.20
C ALA A 225 0.33 4.46 -2.70
N VAL A 226 -0.10 3.48 -3.49
CA VAL A 226 -0.10 3.51 -4.95
C VAL A 226 -1.54 3.48 -5.43
N ILE A 227 -1.92 4.44 -6.25
CA ILE A 227 -3.30 4.73 -6.61
C ILE A 227 -3.42 4.78 -8.14
N GLY A 228 -4.25 3.89 -8.69
CA GLY A 228 -4.69 3.95 -10.07
C GLY A 228 -6.08 4.57 -10.15
N GLU A 229 -6.25 5.56 -11.02
CA GLU A 229 -7.54 6.17 -11.36
C GLU A 229 -7.81 5.93 -12.85
N SER A 230 -9.06 5.65 -13.20
CA SER A 230 -9.49 5.39 -14.57
C SER A 230 -10.61 6.36 -14.97
N ASP A 231 -10.47 6.97 -16.14
CA ASP A 231 -11.52 7.80 -16.74
C ASP A 231 -12.74 6.96 -17.13
N ASP A 232 -12.51 5.71 -17.55
CA ASP A 232 -13.54 4.70 -17.82
C ASP A 232 -13.82 3.82 -16.61
N VAL A 233 -14.91 3.06 -16.63
CA VAL A 233 -15.19 2.06 -15.57
C VAL A 233 -14.42 0.77 -15.86
N LEU A 234 -13.68 0.29 -14.87
CA LEU A 234 -12.95 -0.97 -14.95
C LEU A 234 -13.89 -2.14 -14.67
N THR A 235 -13.72 -3.22 -15.43
CA THR A 235 -14.39 -4.50 -15.17
C THR A 235 -13.75 -5.22 -13.96
N LEU A 236 -14.37 -6.30 -13.50
CA LEU A 236 -13.82 -7.11 -12.40
C LEU A 236 -12.44 -7.67 -12.74
N GLU A 237 -12.26 -8.12 -13.99
CA GLU A 237 -11.00 -8.68 -14.48
C GLU A 237 -9.91 -7.60 -14.59
N ASP A 238 -10.22 -6.47 -15.23
CA ASP A 238 -9.28 -5.35 -15.37
C ASP A 238 -8.88 -4.78 -14.01
N THR A 239 -9.82 -4.74 -13.07
CA THR A 239 -9.54 -4.33 -11.68
C THR A 239 -8.54 -5.27 -11.02
N GLY A 240 -8.67 -6.58 -11.22
CA GLY A 240 -7.73 -7.56 -10.69
C GLY A 240 -6.31 -7.39 -11.25
N ALA A 241 -6.19 -7.16 -12.56
CA ALA A 241 -4.91 -6.88 -13.19
C ALA A 241 -4.26 -5.59 -12.65
N LEU A 242 -5.06 -4.53 -12.47
CA LEU A 242 -4.59 -3.27 -11.89
C LEU A 242 -4.10 -3.45 -10.44
N VAL A 243 -4.80 -4.25 -9.61
CA VAL A 243 -4.36 -4.55 -8.24
C VAL A 243 -2.95 -5.16 -8.22
N ASP A 244 -2.67 -6.12 -9.11
CA ASP A 244 -1.35 -6.77 -9.19
C ASP A 244 -0.26 -5.80 -9.65
N ASP A 245 -0.55 -4.93 -10.62
CA ASP A 245 0.37 -3.89 -11.09
C ASP A 245 0.70 -2.88 -9.97
N LEU A 246 -0.33 -2.34 -9.29
CA LEU A 246 -0.15 -1.40 -8.18
C LEU A 246 0.65 -2.04 -7.03
N ARG A 247 0.44 -3.33 -6.76
CA ARG A 247 1.24 -4.08 -5.78
C ARG A 247 2.71 -4.19 -6.20
N GLY A 248 2.99 -4.36 -7.48
CA GLY A 248 4.35 -4.37 -8.02
C GLY A 248 5.06 -3.05 -7.77
N ARG A 249 4.43 -1.94 -8.14
CA ARG A 249 4.97 -0.58 -7.94
C ARG A 249 5.18 -0.24 -6.47
N GLU A 250 4.24 -0.63 -5.61
CA GLU A 250 4.39 -0.44 -4.16
C GLU A 250 5.65 -1.14 -3.65
N ARG A 251 5.91 -2.38 -4.12
CA ARG A 251 7.10 -3.15 -3.74
C ARG A 251 8.38 -2.45 -4.13
N GLU A 252 8.42 -1.97 -5.37
CA GLU A 252 9.57 -1.27 -5.93
C GLU A 252 9.84 0.02 -5.17
N ALA A 253 8.78 0.77 -4.83
CA ALA A 253 8.89 1.96 -4.00
C ALA A 253 9.43 1.64 -2.60
N PHE A 254 8.91 0.59 -1.94
CA PHE A 254 9.41 0.16 -0.64
C PHE A 254 10.91 -0.16 -0.67
N GLU A 255 11.35 -0.96 -1.65
CA GLU A 255 12.76 -1.33 -1.81
C GLU A 255 13.65 -0.13 -2.15
N ALA A 256 13.18 0.81 -2.96
CA ALA A 256 13.93 2.02 -3.27
C ALA A 256 14.10 2.93 -2.05
N VAL A 257 13.12 2.95 -1.15
CA VAL A 257 13.10 3.84 0.03
C VAL A 257 14.01 3.35 1.15
N ILE A 258 14.23 2.04 1.31
CA ILE A 258 15.02 1.50 2.42
C ILE A 258 16.50 1.26 2.07
N THR A 259 17.37 1.39 3.07
CA THR A 259 18.80 1.03 2.94
C THR A 259 19.03 -0.46 3.23
N ASP A 260 20.22 -0.98 2.92
CA ASP A 260 20.60 -2.35 3.29
C ASP A 260 20.62 -2.57 4.81
N LYS A 261 20.96 -1.52 5.58
CA LYS A 261 20.88 -1.57 7.04
C LYS A 261 19.44 -1.75 7.52
N ALA A 262 18.47 -1.10 6.87
CA ALA A 262 17.06 -1.34 7.14
C ALA A 262 16.62 -2.76 6.74
N ARG A 263 17.09 -3.29 5.60
CA ARG A 263 16.83 -4.69 5.19
C ARG A 263 17.27 -5.70 6.26
N GLY A 264 18.40 -5.43 6.91
CA GLY A 264 18.91 -6.25 8.03
C GLY A 264 17.94 -6.37 9.21
N LEU A 265 17.08 -5.36 9.44
CA LEU A 265 16.08 -5.38 10.53
C LEU A 265 14.98 -6.42 10.32
N PHE A 266 14.72 -6.82 9.08
CA PHE A 266 13.60 -7.69 8.73
C PHE A 266 14.00 -9.15 8.56
N ASN A 267 15.31 -9.43 8.63
CA ASN A 267 15.88 -10.77 8.52
C ASN A 267 16.54 -11.26 9.81
N ALA A 268 16.70 -10.38 10.80
CA ALA A 268 17.21 -10.73 12.11
C ALA A 268 16.08 -11.39 12.94
N ALA A 269 16.29 -12.65 13.31
CA ALA A 269 15.52 -13.36 14.32
C ALA A 269 16.11 -13.10 15.71
#